data_AF-A0A2D7A2R8-F1
#
_entry.id   AF-A0A2D7A2R8-F1
#
_cell.length_a   1.000
_cell.length_b   1.000
_cell.length_c   1.000
_cell.angle_alpha   90.00
_cell.angle_beta   90.00
_cell.angle_gamma   90.00
#
_symmetry.space_group_name_H-M   'P 1'
#
loop_
_entity.id
_entity.type
_entity.pdbx_description
1 polymer ?
#
loop_
_entity_poly.entity_id
_entity_poly.type
_entity_poly.pdbx_seq_one_letter_code
_entity_poly.pdbx_strand_id
1 'polypeptide(L)'
;MKEKVIVIGSGFSSISAACYLAKKGFKIEVFEKNKSLGGRARQLKRDGFTFDMGPSWYWMPDIFERFFNDFNKKPSDYYKLERLDPAYEVYFGSNDKITIDGDLKKICLAFENEEKGAGKKLKKFIKDAQINYDIAIKEVVYRPGKSPLELITPETIKKLNYFIRNIRQDVYKEFKNSKLRQLLQFPVLFLGAKPKDTPAFYNFMNFADYGLGTWHPKGGMYSVIDGMVSLAKSLGVNFHVDSPVEKIIVENKKACGVIINGIEYRSEAILSGADYHHTETLLNSSLRAYSEKYWNKKTFA
;
A
#
# COMPACT_ATOMS: atom_id res chain seq x y z
N MET A 1 23.98 -16.81 19.77
CA MET A 1 22.68 -17.23 19.19
C MET A 1 22.09 -16.04 18.44
N LYS A 2 21.38 -16.25 17.33
CA LYS A 2 20.65 -15.15 16.66
C LYS A 2 19.49 -14.74 17.57
N GLU A 3 19.35 -13.44 17.86
CA GLU A 3 18.20 -12.90 18.57
C GLU A 3 16.92 -13.21 17.79
N LYS A 4 15.87 -13.64 18.48
CA LYS A 4 14.59 -14.04 17.90
C LYS A 4 13.63 -12.86 17.90
N VAL A 5 12.99 -12.62 16.77
CA VAL A 5 11.88 -11.66 16.65
C VAL A 5 10.64 -12.42 16.21
N ILE A 6 9.56 -12.22 16.96
CA ILE A 6 8.24 -12.74 16.58
C ILE A 6 7.48 -11.65 15.85
N VAL A 7 6.92 -12.00 14.69
CA VAL A 7 6.08 -11.13 13.87
C VAL A 7 4.65 -11.63 13.92
N ILE A 8 3.70 -10.73 14.23
CA ILE A 8 2.27 -11.05 14.28
C ILE A 8 1.60 -10.64 12.98
N GLY A 9 1.00 -11.61 12.29
CA GLY A 9 0.34 -11.45 11.00
C GLY A 9 1.29 -11.52 9.81
N SER A 10 0.75 -11.88 8.64
CA SER A 10 1.52 -12.11 7.40
C SER A 10 1.13 -11.18 6.25
N GLY A 11 0.71 -9.95 6.55
CA GLY A 11 0.46 -8.93 5.51
C GLY A 11 1.74 -8.44 4.83
N PHE A 12 1.59 -7.61 3.77
CA PHE A 12 2.72 -7.01 3.05
C PHE A 12 3.75 -6.34 3.97
N SER A 13 3.29 -5.56 4.96
CA SER A 13 4.16 -4.89 5.93
C SER A 13 4.93 -5.87 6.79
N SER A 14 4.27 -6.91 7.32
CA SER A 14 4.90 -7.96 8.13
C SER A 14 5.95 -8.74 7.35
N ILE A 15 5.63 -9.17 6.12
CA ILE A 15 6.56 -9.95 5.29
C ILE A 15 7.78 -9.08 4.92
N SER A 16 7.55 -7.82 4.53
CA SER A 16 8.62 -6.88 4.24
C SER A 16 9.55 -6.69 5.45
N ALA A 17 8.98 -6.38 6.63
CA ALA A 17 9.74 -6.22 7.85
C ALA A 17 10.50 -7.51 8.24
N ALA A 18 9.88 -8.68 8.09
CA ALA A 18 10.51 -9.97 8.32
C ALA A 18 11.73 -10.18 7.41
N CYS A 19 11.65 -9.84 6.13
CA CYS A 19 12.80 -9.91 5.21
C CYS A 19 13.96 -9.02 5.67
N TYR A 20 13.69 -7.75 6.02
CA TYR A 20 14.76 -6.84 6.46
C TYR A 20 15.36 -7.25 7.81
N LEU A 21 14.56 -7.74 8.76
CA LEU A 21 15.07 -8.24 10.04
C LEU A 21 15.89 -9.53 9.84
N ALA A 22 15.44 -10.45 8.98
CA ALA A 22 16.22 -11.63 8.62
C ALA A 22 17.56 -11.26 7.97
N LYS A 23 17.57 -10.28 7.04
CA LYS A 23 18.80 -9.73 6.44
C LYS A 23 19.74 -9.11 7.48
N LYS A 24 19.21 -8.54 8.56
CA LYS A 24 19.99 -8.04 9.71
C LYS A 24 20.48 -9.15 10.66
N GLY A 25 20.17 -10.42 10.38
CA GLY A 25 20.69 -11.56 11.12
C GLY A 25 19.79 -12.08 12.24
N PHE A 26 18.58 -11.52 12.42
CA PHE A 26 17.61 -12.00 13.40
C PHE A 26 16.98 -13.33 12.96
N LYS A 27 16.59 -14.17 13.92
CA LYS A 27 15.76 -15.36 13.66
C LYS A 27 14.29 -14.92 13.69
N ILE A 28 13.57 -15.12 12.59
CA ILE A 28 12.18 -14.63 12.47
C ILE A 28 11.19 -15.79 12.51
N GLU A 29 10.17 -15.64 13.34
CA GLU A 29 8.96 -16.47 13.32
C GLU A 29 7.74 -15.58 13.10
N VAL A 30 7.00 -15.83 12.03
CA VAL A 30 5.77 -15.12 11.67
C VAL A 30 4.58 -15.99 12.02
N PHE A 31 3.69 -15.52 12.88
CA PHE A 31 2.46 -16.22 13.23
C PHE A 31 1.25 -15.57 12.57
N GLU A 32 0.53 -16.36 11.78
CA GLU A 32 -0.66 -15.98 11.04
C GLU A 32 -1.86 -16.75 11.56
N LYS A 33 -2.94 -16.03 11.90
CA LYS A 33 -4.17 -16.63 12.44
C LYS A 33 -4.96 -17.42 11.40
N ASN A 34 -4.80 -17.09 10.12
CA ASN A 34 -5.49 -17.74 9.02
C ASN A 34 -4.72 -18.96 8.50
N LYS A 35 -5.41 -19.81 7.71
CA LYS A 35 -4.83 -20.95 6.98
C LYS A 35 -3.86 -20.57 5.87
N SER A 36 -3.92 -19.31 5.41
CA SER A 36 -3.12 -18.78 4.31
C SER A 36 -2.40 -17.51 4.72
N LEU A 37 -1.25 -17.26 4.09
CA LEU A 37 -0.49 -16.04 4.29
C LEU A 37 -1.09 -14.86 3.49
N GLY A 38 -0.61 -13.64 3.73
CA GLY A 38 -0.96 -12.44 2.94
C GLY A 38 -1.87 -11.44 3.64
N GLY A 39 -2.40 -11.76 4.82
CA GLY A 39 -3.24 -10.85 5.61
C GLY A 39 -4.51 -10.42 4.88
N ARG A 40 -4.57 -9.16 4.42
CA ARG A 40 -5.69 -8.65 3.60
C ARG A 40 -5.62 -9.10 2.14
N ALA A 41 -4.41 -9.33 1.61
CA ALA A 41 -4.20 -9.79 0.24
C ALA A 41 -4.34 -11.32 0.15
N ARG A 42 -5.53 -11.82 0.47
CA ARG A 42 -5.89 -13.25 0.40
C ARG A 42 -6.61 -13.58 -0.89
N GLN A 43 -6.72 -14.87 -1.16
CA GLN A 43 -7.40 -15.41 -2.33
C GLN A 43 -8.45 -16.44 -1.91
N LEU A 44 -9.66 -16.32 -2.46
CA LEU A 44 -10.71 -17.31 -2.35
C LEU A 44 -10.75 -18.13 -3.65
N LYS A 45 -10.65 -19.46 -3.52
CA LYS A 45 -10.85 -20.39 -4.64
C LYS A 45 -12.11 -21.20 -4.39
N ARG A 46 -13.06 -21.16 -5.32
CA ARG A 46 -14.35 -21.83 -5.18
C ARG A 46 -14.94 -22.14 -6.55
N ASP A 47 -15.39 -23.37 -6.74
CA ASP A 47 -16.11 -23.83 -7.93
C ASP A 47 -15.38 -23.52 -9.26
N GLY A 48 -14.05 -23.63 -9.26
CA GLY A 48 -13.19 -23.33 -10.41
C GLY A 48 -12.80 -21.86 -10.58
N PHE A 49 -13.42 -20.96 -9.80
CA PHE A 49 -13.11 -19.53 -9.81
C PHE A 49 -12.08 -19.15 -8.76
N THR A 50 -11.36 -18.06 -9.03
CA THR A 50 -10.34 -17.49 -8.14
C THR A 50 -10.61 -16.01 -7.95
N PHE A 51 -10.72 -15.56 -6.71
CA PHE A 51 -11.04 -14.18 -6.33
C PHE A 51 -9.97 -13.64 -5.38
N ASP A 52 -9.28 -12.57 -5.76
CA ASP A 52 -8.50 -11.80 -4.80
C ASP A 52 -9.46 -11.03 -3.88
N MET A 53 -9.26 -11.15 -2.57
CA MET A 53 -10.17 -10.65 -1.54
C MET A 53 -9.77 -9.28 -0.99
N GLY A 54 -8.65 -8.73 -1.44
CA GLY A 54 -8.07 -7.49 -0.90
C GLY A 54 -7.75 -6.51 -2.01
N PRO A 55 -6.47 -6.17 -2.22
CA PRO A 55 -6.10 -5.26 -3.29
C PRO A 55 -6.42 -5.90 -4.65
N SER A 56 -6.83 -5.06 -5.59
CA SER A 56 -7.14 -5.43 -6.98
C SER A 56 -6.44 -4.55 -8.01
N TRP A 57 -5.76 -3.48 -7.57
CA TRP A 57 -5.01 -2.56 -8.40
C TRP A 57 -3.52 -2.66 -8.11
N TYR A 58 -2.72 -2.92 -9.14
CA TYR A 58 -1.27 -2.87 -9.05
C TYR A 58 -0.77 -1.61 -9.76
N TRP A 59 -0.52 -0.58 -8.96
CA TRP A 59 0.19 0.64 -9.37
C TRP A 59 1.58 0.68 -8.75
N MET A 60 2.42 1.59 -9.25
CA MET A 60 3.75 1.86 -8.67
C MET A 60 4.64 0.61 -8.62
N PRO A 61 4.87 -0.08 -9.77
CA PRO A 61 5.70 -1.29 -9.82
C PRO A 61 7.10 -1.07 -9.24
N ASP A 62 7.62 0.15 -9.32
CA ASP A 62 8.92 0.56 -8.82
C ASP A 62 9.08 0.40 -7.29
N ILE A 63 7.99 0.36 -6.52
CA ILE A 63 8.03 0.05 -5.09
C ILE A 63 8.46 -1.39 -4.84
N PHE A 64 7.85 -2.33 -5.56
CA PHE A 64 8.19 -3.74 -5.45
C PHE A 64 9.57 -4.01 -6.07
N GLU A 65 9.89 -3.40 -7.20
CA GLU A 65 11.25 -3.46 -7.78
C GLU A 65 12.31 -3.07 -6.75
N ARG A 66 12.14 -1.94 -6.05
CA ARG A 66 13.07 -1.53 -5.00
C ARG A 66 13.15 -2.53 -3.85
N PHE A 67 12.00 -2.97 -3.33
CA PHE A 67 11.97 -3.95 -2.24
C PHE A 67 12.74 -5.22 -2.60
N PHE A 68 12.49 -5.83 -3.77
CA PHE A 68 13.22 -7.04 -4.18
C PHE A 68 14.71 -6.74 -4.45
N ASN A 69 15.04 -5.58 -5.03
CA ASN A 69 16.42 -5.18 -5.29
C ASN A 69 17.24 -5.03 -4.00
N ASP A 70 16.64 -4.64 -2.87
CA ASP A 70 17.33 -4.62 -1.57
C ASP A 70 17.85 -6.00 -1.15
N PHE A 71 17.36 -7.09 -1.75
CA PHE A 71 17.83 -8.46 -1.54
C PHE A 71 18.53 -9.05 -2.77
N ASN A 72 18.95 -8.20 -3.70
CA ASN A 72 19.57 -8.57 -4.99
C ASN A 72 18.67 -9.48 -5.83
N LYS A 73 17.36 -9.21 -5.83
CA LYS A 73 16.34 -9.94 -6.58
C LYS A 73 15.49 -8.98 -7.39
N LYS A 74 14.65 -9.53 -8.28
CA LYS A 74 13.66 -8.78 -9.04
C LYS A 74 12.27 -9.40 -8.85
N PRO A 75 11.19 -8.62 -8.95
CA PRO A 75 9.82 -9.17 -9.01
C PRO A 75 9.67 -10.29 -10.04
N SER A 76 10.31 -10.14 -11.21
CA SER A 76 10.25 -11.13 -12.29
C SER A 76 10.89 -12.49 -11.96
N ASP A 77 11.66 -12.58 -10.88
CA ASP A 77 12.19 -13.86 -10.38
C ASP A 77 11.08 -14.69 -9.70
N TYR A 78 9.96 -14.06 -9.33
CA TYR A 78 8.89 -14.67 -8.51
C TYR A 78 7.52 -14.64 -9.18
N TYR A 79 7.16 -13.55 -9.85
CA TYR A 79 5.85 -13.42 -10.50
C TYR A 79 5.96 -12.58 -11.79
N LYS A 80 5.00 -12.79 -12.70
CA LYS A 80 4.91 -12.06 -13.96
C LYS A 80 3.92 -10.91 -13.83
N LEU A 81 4.31 -9.73 -14.30
CA LEU A 81 3.44 -8.56 -14.39
C LEU A 81 3.08 -8.29 -15.85
N GLU A 82 1.80 -8.06 -16.09
CA GLU A 82 1.25 -7.69 -17.39
C GLU A 82 0.70 -6.27 -17.28
N ARG A 83 1.10 -5.36 -18.18
CA ARG A 83 0.50 -4.03 -18.25
C ARG A 83 -0.87 -4.17 -18.91
N LEU A 84 -1.90 -3.61 -18.30
CA LEU A 84 -3.25 -3.64 -18.85
C LEU A 84 -3.41 -2.57 -19.93
N ASP A 85 -3.96 -2.96 -21.09
CA ASP A 85 -4.36 -2.06 -22.17
C ASP A 85 -5.68 -2.55 -22.82
N PRO A 86 -6.82 -1.84 -22.61
CA PRO A 86 -6.95 -0.64 -21.79
C PRO A 86 -6.70 -0.94 -20.30
N ALA A 87 -6.27 0.09 -19.55
CA ALA A 87 -6.07 -0.01 -18.11
C ALA A 87 -7.40 -0.26 -17.40
N TYR A 88 -8.43 0.53 -17.73
CA TYR A 88 -9.80 0.37 -17.24
C TYR A 88 -10.78 1.23 -18.04
N GLU A 89 -12.08 1.01 -17.79
CA GLU A 89 -13.16 1.80 -18.37
C GLU A 89 -14.06 2.35 -17.25
N VAL A 90 -14.47 3.61 -17.37
CA VAL A 90 -15.43 4.23 -16.45
C VAL A 90 -16.72 4.50 -17.18
N TYR A 91 -17.80 3.90 -16.67
CA TYR A 91 -19.15 3.99 -17.22
C TYR A 91 -19.95 5.08 -16.49
N PHE A 92 -20.50 6.02 -17.25
CA PHE A 92 -21.37 7.12 -16.79
C PHE A 92 -22.85 6.89 -17.16
N GLY A 93 -23.13 5.81 -17.90
CA GLY A 93 -24.44 5.32 -18.32
C GLY A 93 -24.26 4.10 -19.22
N SER A 94 -25.34 3.48 -19.68
CA SER A 94 -25.28 2.22 -20.44
C SER A 94 -24.43 2.27 -21.71
N ASN A 95 -24.38 3.43 -22.38
CA ASN A 95 -23.60 3.66 -23.60
C ASN A 95 -22.66 4.87 -23.49
N ASP A 96 -22.41 5.37 -22.27
CA ASP A 96 -21.49 6.49 -22.02
C ASP A 96 -20.33 5.97 -21.17
N LYS A 97 -19.15 5.89 -21.77
CA LYS A 97 -17.94 5.46 -21.10
C LYS A 97 -16.73 6.25 -21.57
N ILE A 98 -15.74 6.34 -20.69
CA ILE A 98 -14.40 6.80 -21.04
C ILE A 98 -13.44 5.66 -20.76
N THR A 99 -12.69 5.26 -21.79
CA THR A 99 -11.65 4.23 -21.69
C THR A 99 -10.32 4.89 -21.35
N ILE A 100 -9.69 4.45 -20.26
CA ILE A 100 -8.32 4.83 -19.91
C ILE A 100 -7.40 3.76 -20.47
N ASP A 101 -6.65 4.12 -21.50
CA ASP A 101 -5.73 3.24 -22.22
C ASP A 101 -4.44 2.99 -21.41
N GLY A 102 -3.64 2.01 -21.83
CA GLY A 102 -2.30 1.81 -21.29
C GLY A 102 -1.30 2.94 -21.64
N ASP A 103 -1.56 3.75 -22.68
CA ASP A 103 -0.66 4.81 -23.15
C ASP A 103 -1.17 6.24 -22.90
N LEU A 104 -0.33 7.09 -22.27
CA LEU A 104 -0.70 8.47 -21.92
C LEU A 104 -1.09 9.34 -23.12
N LYS A 105 -0.53 9.13 -24.32
CA LYS A 105 -0.92 9.90 -25.51
C LYS A 105 -2.35 9.57 -25.91
N LYS A 106 -2.73 8.29 -25.89
CA LYS A 106 -4.10 7.86 -26.16
C LYS A 106 -5.06 8.33 -25.07
N ILE A 107 -4.67 8.32 -23.80
CA ILE A 107 -5.47 8.92 -22.71
C ILE A 107 -5.68 10.43 -22.97
N CYS A 108 -4.64 11.15 -23.41
CA CYS A 108 -4.78 12.57 -23.77
C CYS A 108 -5.76 12.79 -24.94
N LEU A 109 -5.76 11.89 -25.94
CA LEU A 109 -6.74 11.93 -27.04
C LEU A 109 -8.16 11.69 -26.54
N ALA A 110 -8.36 10.72 -25.64
CA ALA A 110 -9.67 10.49 -25.02
C ALA A 110 -10.19 11.73 -24.27
N PHE A 111 -9.30 12.43 -23.54
CA PHE A 111 -9.65 13.69 -22.87
C PHE A 111 -9.97 14.80 -23.87
N GLU A 112 -9.22 14.92 -24.96
CA GLU A 112 -9.45 15.93 -26.00
C GLU A 112 -10.82 15.76 -26.68
N ASN A 113 -11.26 14.52 -26.87
CA ASN A 113 -12.59 14.20 -27.42
C ASN A 113 -13.73 14.61 -26.48
N GLU A 114 -13.49 14.59 -25.17
CA GLU A 114 -14.48 14.94 -24.14
C GLU A 114 -14.52 16.44 -23.81
N GLU A 115 -13.39 17.14 -23.94
CA GLU A 115 -13.29 18.58 -23.79
C GLU A 115 -12.13 19.11 -24.64
N LYS A 116 -12.45 20.03 -25.57
CA LYS A 116 -11.43 20.69 -26.41
C LYS A 116 -10.32 21.33 -25.56
N GLY A 117 -9.08 20.98 -25.84
CA GLY A 117 -7.87 21.38 -25.15
C GLY A 117 -7.54 20.56 -23.90
N ALA A 118 -8.41 19.63 -23.46
CA ALA A 118 -8.17 18.87 -22.24
C ALA A 118 -7.03 17.88 -22.37
N GLY A 119 -6.71 17.37 -23.57
CA GLY A 119 -5.54 16.51 -23.76
C GLY A 119 -4.23 17.23 -23.44
N LYS A 120 -4.10 18.50 -23.87
CA LYS A 120 -2.94 19.34 -23.55
C LYS A 120 -2.86 19.66 -22.05
N LYS A 121 -4.01 19.96 -21.42
CA LYS A 121 -4.09 20.22 -19.96
C LYS A 121 -3.70 18.98 -19.17
N LEU A 122 -4.19 17.80 -19.57
CA LEU A 122 -3.87 16.54 -18.93
C LEU A 122 -2.38 16.23 -19.00
N LYS A 123 -1.77 16.37 -20.17
CA LYS A 123 -0.32 16.16 -20.34
C LYS A 123 0.50 17.03 -19.39
N LYS A 124 0.11 18.29 -19.21
CA LYS A 124 0.74 19.20 -18.23
C LYS A 124 0.50 18.73 -16.80
N PHE A 125 -0.75 18.43 -16.46
CA PHE A 125 -1.14 17.95 -15.13
C PHE A 125 -0.36 16.70 -14.70
N ILE A 126 -0.20 15.73 -15.61
CA ILE A 126 0.54 14.48 -15.34
C ILE A 126 2.05 14.71 -15.24
N LYS A 127 2.61 15.67 -15.99
CA LYS A 127 4.01 16.08 -15.81
C LYS A 127 4.24 16.70 -14.42
N ASP A 128 3.33 17.55 -13.96
CA ASP A 128 3.43 18.15 -12.63
C ASP A 128 3.26 17.09 -11.53
N ALA A 129 2.34 16.15 -11.72
CA ALA A 129 2.14 14.99 -10.85
C ALA A 129 3.36 14.07 -10.80
N GLN A 130 4.08 13.87 -11.92
CA GLN A 130 5.33 13.10 -11.96
C GLN A 130 6.40 13.69 -11.05
N ILE A 131 6.57 15.02 -11.08
CA ILE A 131 7.53 15.70 -10.19
C ILE A 131 7.15 15.47 -8.73
N ASN A 132 5.85 15.56 -8.42
CA ASN A 132 5.37 15.31 -7.06
C ASN A 132 5.54 13.83 -6.66
N TYR A 133 5.38 12.89 -7.59
CA TYR A 133 5.66 11.47 -7.38
C TYR A 133 7.12 11.23 -7.02
N ASP A 134 8.04 11.83 -7.79
CA ASP A 134 9.47 11.68 -7.54
C ASP A 134 9.84 12.19 -6.14
N ILE A 135 9.34 13.34 -5.73
CA ILE A 135 9.58 13.88 -4.37
C ILE A 135 8.93 12.97 -3.30
N ALA A 136 7.63 12.66 -3.45
CA ALA A 136 6.87 11.94 -2.43
C ALA A 136 7.41 10.52 -2.23
N ILE A 137 7.59 9.79 -3.33
CA ILE A 137 7.84 8.35 -3.33
C ILE A 137 9.32 8.02 -3.39
N LYS A 138 10.16 8.80 -4.09
CA LYS A 138 11.60 8.48 -4.18
C LYS A 138 12.41 9.10 -3.04
N GLU A 139 11.91 10.17 -2.41
CA GLU A 139 12.66 10.88 -1.37
C GLU A 139 11.97 10.85 0.00
N VAL A 140 10.71 11.30 0.08
CA VAL A 140 10.06 11.56 1.36
C VAL A 140 9.63 10.28 2.08
N VAL A 141 9.03 9.31 1.38
CA VAL A 141 8.48 8.09 2.00
C VAL A 141 9.54 7.21 2.70
N TYR A 142 10.81 7.35 2.31
CA TYR A 142 11.92 6.59 2.86
C TYR A 142 12.60 7.25 4.06
N ARG A 143 12.12 8.43 4.48
CA ARG A 143 12.66 9.08 5.67
C ARG A 143 12.26 8.32 6.94
N PRO A 144 13.10 8.33 7.99
CA PRO A 144 12.85 7.57 9.21
C PRO A 144 11.54 7.92 9.94
N GLY A 145 10.95 9.08 9.68
CA GLY A 145 9.72 9.53 10.32
C GLY A 145 9.91 9.89 11.79
N LYS A 146 11.14 10.25 12.21
CA LYS A 146 11.44 10.58 13.62
C LYS A 146 11.02 12.01 13.96
N SER A 147 10.98 12.90 12.97
CA SER A 147 10.56 14.29 13.14
C SER A 147 9.76 14.79 11.94
N PRO A 148 8.68 15.56 12.14
CA PRO A 148 7.99 16.25 11.04
C PRO A 148 8.90 17.20 10.24
N LEU A 149 9.99 17.69 10.85
CA LEU A 149 10.99 18.53 10.16
C LEU A 149 11.70 17.78 9.05
N GLU A 150 11.72 16.44 9.08
CA GLU A 150 12.23 15.62 7.98
C GLU A 150 11.41 15.82 6.69
N LEU A 151 10.18 16.32 6.77
CA LEU A 151 9.37 16.60 5.58
C LEU A 151 9.72 17.96 4.95
N ILE A 152 10.55 18.78 5.61
CA ILE A 152 10.97 20.10 5.15
C ILE A 152 12.27 19.96 4.35
N THR A 153 12.15 20.12 3.04
CA THR A 153 13.24 20.02 2.07
C THR A 153 13.14 21.20 1.11
N PRO A 154 14.23 21.62 0.44
CA PRO A 154 14.15 22.63 -0.62
C PRO A 154 13.07 22.30 -1.67
N GLU A 155 12.89 21.02 -1.97
CA GLU A 155 11.92 20.48 -2.93
C GLU A 155 10.48 20.60 -2.43
N THR A 156 10.21 20.21 -1.18
CA THR A 156 8.88 20.30 -0.56
C THR A 156 8.47 21.74 -0.25
N ILE A 157 9.42 22.60 0.12
CA ILE A 157 9.19 24.05 0.31
C ILE A 157 8.73 24.69 -1.01
N LYS A 158 9.38 24.36 -2.13
CA LYS A 158 8.95 24.84 -3.47
C LYS A 158 7.53 24.39 -3.84
N LYS A 159 6.99 23.39 -3.15
CA LYS A 159 5.65 22.83 -3.35
C LYS A 159 4.66 23.22 -2.27
N LEU A 160 4.96 24.17 -1.37
CA LEU A 160 4.09 24.54 -0.25
C LEU A 160 2.65 24.87 -0.67
N ASN A 161 2.47 25.52 -1.82
CA ASN A 161 1.14 25.82 -2.37
C ASN A 161 0.29 24.57 -2.67
N TYR A 162 0.91 23.43 -2.98
CA TYR A 162 0.21 22.16 -3.19
C TYR A 162 -0.26 21.51 -1.89
N PHE A 163 0.31 21.88 -0.74
CA PHE A 163 -0.12 21.40 0.57
C PHE A 163 -1.28 22.23 1.15
N ILE A 164 -1.44 23.47 0.69
CA ILE A 164 -2.53 24.37 1.10
C ILE A 164 -3.80 24.13 0.26
N ARG A 165 -3.62 23.83 -1.03
CA ARG A 165 -4.72 23.54 -1.96
C ARG A 165 -5.14 22.07 -1.87
N ASN A 166 -6.33 21.74 -2.35
CA ASN A 166 -6.78 20.35 -2.50
C ASN A 166 -6.95 19.95 -3.98
N ILE A 167 -6.93 18.64 -4.25
CA ILE A 167 -6.97 18.11 -5.62
C ILE A 167 -8.23 18.56 -6.36
N ARG A 168 -9.37 18.61 -5.68
CA ARG A 168 -10.63 19.05 -6.27
C ARG A 168 -10.53 20.48 -6.81
N GLN A 169 -9.93 21.41 -6.08
CA GLN A 169 -9.74 22.79 -6.53
C GLN A 169 -8.90 22.86 -7.81
N ASP A 170 -7.80 22.10 -7.86
CA ASP A 170 -6.89 22.07 -9.01
C ASP A 170 -7.57 21.50 -10.25
N VAL A 171 -8.27 20.38 -10.08
CA VAL A 171 -9.03 19.74 -11.16
C VAL A 171 -10.16 20.64 -11.67
N TYR A 172 -10.91 21.31 -10.77
CA TYR A 172 -12.02 22.20 -11.18
C TYR A 172 -11.55 23.46 -11.88
N LYS A 173 -10.36 23.96 -11.53
CA LYS A 173 -9.75 25.12 -12.19
C LYS A 173 -9.37 24.82 -13.63
N GLU A 174 -8.82 23.64 -13.90
CA GLU A 174 -8.28 23.29 -15.21
C GLU A 174 -9.32 22.66 -16.15
N PHE A 175 -10.20 21.79 -15.64
CA PHE A 175 -11.17 21.03 -16.44
C PHE A 175 -12.60 21.51 -16.18
N LYS A 176 -13.46 21.51 -17.20
CA LYS A 176 -14.88 21.89 -17.11
C LYS A 176 -15.81 20.68 -17.17
N ASN A 177 -15.50 19.69 -18.02
CA ASN A 177 -16.29 18.47 -18.19
C ASN A 177 -16.37 17.68 -16.87
N SER A 178 -17.59 17.32 -16.46
CA SER A 178 -17.85 16.64 -15.18
C SER A 178 -17.30 15.21 -15.14
N LYS A 179 -17.25 14.50 -16.28
CA LYS A 179 -16.68 13.14 -16.39
C LYS A 179 -15.17 13.17 -16.20
N LEU A 180 -14.48 14.10 -16.89
CA LEU A 180 -13.03 14.29 -16.73
C LEU A 180 -12.64 14.69 -15.30
N ARG A 181 -13.45 15.55 -14.66
CA ARG A 181 -13.25 15.90 -13.25
C ARG A 181 -13.37 14.69 -12.33
N GLN A 182 -14.34 13.80 -12.57
CA GLN A 182 -14.51 12.58 -11.78
C GLN A 182 -13.32 11.63 -11.97
N LEU A 183 -12.89 11.40 -13.21
CA LEU A 183 -11.71 10.60 -13.53
C LEU A 183 -10.44 11.10 -12.82
N LEU A 184 -10.18 12.41 -12.85
CA LEU A 184 -8.99 12.98 -12.21
C LEU A 184 -9.04 12.96 -10.68
N GLN A 185 -10.22 12.85 -10.08
CA GLN A 185 -10.38 12.74 -8.63
C GLN A 185 -10.38 11.27 -8.15
N PHE A 186 -10.58 10.30 -9.04
CA PHE A 186 -10.68 8.88 -8.71
C PHE A 186 -9.41 8.30 -8.06
N PRO A 187 -8.18 8.52 -8.58
CA PRO A 187 -6.96 7.95 -7.99
C PRO A 187 -6.73 8.33 -6.52
N VAL A 188 -7.27 9.47 -6.09
CA VAL A 188 -7.13 9.97 -4.71
C VAL A 188 -7.96 9.16 -3.72
N LEU A 189 -9.04 8.54 -4.17
CA LEU A 189 -9.90 7.71 -3.32
C LEU A 189 -9.16 6.48 -2.77
N PHE A 190 -8.10 6.03 -3.44
CA PHE A 190 -7.23 4.95 -2.98
C PHE A 190 -6.45 5.30 -1.69
N LEU A 191 -6.43 6.57 -1.29
CA LEU A 191 -5.86 7.01 -0.01
C LEU A 191 -6.85 6.91 1.16
N GLY A 192 -8.09 6.45 0.91
CA GLY A 192 -9.14 6.39 1.93
C GLY A 192 -9.70 7.76 2.34
N ALA A 193 -9.35 8.82 1.60
CA ALA A 193 -9.77 10.20 1.87
C ALA A 193 -10.58 10.79 0.71
N LYS A 194 -11.48 11.72 1.01
CA LYS A 194 -12.25 12.43 -0.02
C LYS A 194 -11.33 13.44 -0.74
N PRO A 195 -11.49 13.67 -2.06
CA PRO A 195 -10.62 14.59 -2.82
C PRO A 195 -10.62 16.04 -2.32
N LYS A 196 -11.71 16.49 -1.70
CA LYS A 196 -11.83 17.83 -1.10
C LYS A 196 -11.01 17.99 0.19
N ASP A 197 -10.72 16.88 0.85
CA ASP A 197 -10.01 16.82 2.13
C ASP A 197 -8.54 16.36 1.92
N THR A 198 -8.13 16.14 0.66
CA THR A 198 -6.80 15.64 0.30
C THR A 198 -5.97 16.72 -0.38
N PRO A 199 -4.76 17.03 0.14
CA PRO A 199 -3.87 18.03 -0.45
C PRO A 199 -3.58 17.80 -1.93
N ALA A 200 -3.46 18.88 -2.71
CA ALA A 200 -3.18 18.83 -4.15
C ALA A 200 -1.89 18.07 -4.49
N PHE A 201 -0.94 18.04 -3.55
CA PHE A 201 0.31 17.29 -3.68
C PHE A 201 0.11 15.79 -3.95
N TYR A 202 -1.00 15.20 -3.48
CA TYR A 202 -1.35 13.79 -3.72
C TYR A 202 -1.78 13.50 -5.16
N ASN A 203 -1.79 14.50 -6.06
CA ASN A 203 -1.98 14.27 -7.49
C ASN A 203 -0.89 13.37 -8.09
N PHE A 204 0.20 13.07 -7.37
CA PHE A 204 1.13 12.02 -7.74
C PHE A 204 0.44 10.67 -7.98
N MET A 205 -0.70 10.40 -7.35
CA MET A 205 -1.52 9.21 -7.61
C MET A 205 -2.06 9.19 -9.05
N ASN A 206 -2.33 10.35 -9.65
CA ASN A 206 -2.69 10.42 -11.06
C ASN A 206 -1.52 10.07 -11.98
N PHE A 207 -0.29 10.36 -11.58
CA PHE A 207 0.90 9.89 -12.31
C PHE A 207 1.10 8.38 -12.12
N ALA A 208 0.85 7.85 -10.92
CA ALA A 208 0.87 6.40 -10.70
C ALA A 208 -0.14 5.68 -11.60
N ASP A 209 -1.33 6.25 -11.77
CA ASP A 209 -2.36 5.72 -12.67
C ASP A 209 -2.00 5.92 -14.16
N TYR A 210 -2.00 7.16 -14.65
CA TYR A 210 -1.91 7.46 -16.10
C TYR A 210 -0.48 7.45 -16.64
N GLY A 211 0.51 7.69 -15.78
CA GLY A 211 1.92 7.75 -16.17
C GLY A 211 2.57 6.37 -16.15
N LEU A 212 2.60 5.74 -14.98
CA LEU A 212 3.19 4.41 -14.79
C LEU A 212 2.31 3.29 -15.35
N GLY A 213 0.99 3.52 -15.39
CA GLY A 213 0.01 2.56 -15.90
C GLY A 213 -0.49 1.59 -14.84
N THR A 214 -1.57 0.90 -15.19
CA THR A 214 -2.16 -0.18 -14.39
C THR A 214 -1.61 -1.53 -14.82
N TRP A 215 -1.26 -2.36 -13.84
CA TRP A 215 -0.66 -3.67 -14.06
C TRP A 215 -1.51 -4.77 -13.42
N HIS A 216 -1.32 -5.99 -13.90
CA HIS A 216 -1.91 -7.19 -13.33
C HIS A 216 -0.82 -8.25 -13.12
N PRO A 217 -0.61 -8.71 -11.87
CA PRO A 217 0.20 -9.89 -11.64
C PRO A 217 -0.55 -11.13 -12.11
N LYS A 218 0.08 -11.92 -12.99
CA LYS A 218 -0.50 -13.17 -13.47
C LYS A 218 -0.79 -14.11 -12.31
N GLY A 219 -2.05 -14.53 -12.17
CA GLY A 219 -2.53 -15.34 -11.03
C GLY A 219 -3.18 -14.51 -9.92
N GLY A 220 -3.29 -13.19 -10.11
CA GLY A 220 -3.88 -12.26 -9.14
C GLY A 220 -2.85 -11.68 -8.18
N MET A 221 -3.31 -10.71 -7.38
CA MET A 221 -2.51 -9.98 -6.38
C MET A 221 -1.89 -10.91 -5.34
N TYR A 222 -2.50 -12.06 -5.08
CA TYR A 222 -1.94 -13.10 -4.22
C TYR A 222 -0.56 -13.59 -4.70
N SER A 223 -0.28 -13.57 -6.00
CA SER A 223 1.03 -13.97 -6.55
C SER A 223 2.17 -13.08 -6.06
N VAL A 224 1.88 -11.82 -5.72
CA VAL A 224 2.85 -10.89 -5.12
C VAL A 224 3.18 -11.34 -3.68
N ILE A 225 2.18 -11.79 -2.92
CA ILE A 225 2.38 -12.37 -1.59
C ILE A 225 3.23 -13.64 -1.71
N ASP A 226 2.90 -14.54 -2.63
CA ASP A 226 3.69 -15.77 -2.84
C ASP A 226 5.16 -15.45 -3.15
N GLY A 227 5.42 -14.43 -3.99
CA GLY A 227 6.77 -13.98 -4.29
C GLY A 227 7.51 -13.43 -3.08
N MET A 228 6.87 -12.57 -2.28
CA MET A 228 7.47 -12.02 -1.07
C MET A 228 7.68 -13.06 0.02
N VAL A 229 6.75 -14.02 0.17
CA VAL A 229 6.90 -15.17 1.08
C VAL A 229 8.04 -16.07 0.65
N SER A 230 8.19 -16.34 -0.65
CA SER A 230 9.29 -17.13 -1.19
C SER A 230 10.64 -16.46 -0.90
N LEU A 231 10.74 -15.15 -1.13
CA LEU A 231 11.92 -14.37 -0.73
C LEU A 231 12.17 -14.49 0.78
N ALA A 232 11.15 -14.25 1.61
CA ALA A 232 11.28 -14.32 3.07
C ALA A 232 11.78 -15.71 3.55
N LYS A 233 11.22 -16.79 3.01
CA LYS A 233 11.66 -18.16 3.29
C LYS A 233 13.11 -18.40 2.89
N SER A 234 13.54 -17.87 1.74
CA SER A 234 14.95 -17.97 1.31
C SER A 234 15.92 -17.25 2.26
N LEU A 235 15.44 -16.27 3.03
CA LEU A 235 16.20 -15.57 4.07
C LEU A 235 16.13 -16.28 5.44
N GLY A 236 15.42 -17.41 5.54
CA GLY A 236 15.26 -18.19 6.77
C GLY A 236 14.11 -17.75 7.67
N VAL A 237 13.15 -16.98 7.14
CA VAL A 237 11.91 -16.64 7.88
C VAL A 237 11.01 -17.87 7.96
N ASN A 238 10.56 -18.20 9.17
CA ASN A 238 9.62 -19.30 9.41
C ASN A 238 8.20 -18.75 9.54
N PHE A 239 7.24 -19.41 8.89
CA PHE A 239 5.83 -19.02 8.90
C PHE A 239 4.99 -20.12 9.56
N HIS A 240 4.09 -19.71 10.45
CA HIS A 240 3.18 -20.57 11.18
C HIS A 240 1.75 -20.08 10.91
N VAL A 241 0.98 -20.85 10.13
CA VAL A 241 -0.44 -20.61 9.87
C VAL A 241 -1.30 -21.23 10.97
N ASP A 242 -2.61 -20.91 10.99
CA ASP A 242 -3.55 -21.39 12.02
C ASP A 242 -3.04 -21.13 13.45
N SER A 243 -2.29 -20.03 13.62
CA SER A 243 -1.58 -19.69 14.85
C SER A 243 -2.03 -18.31 15.36
N PRO A 244 -3.27 -18.19 15.86
CA PRO A 244 -3.76 -16.93 16.42
C PRO A 244 -2.97 -16.59 17.67
N VAL A 245 -2.31 -15.42 17.67
CA VAL A 245 -1.70 -14.89 18.89
C VAL A 245 -2.82 -14.47 19.85
N GLU A 246 -2.82 -15.04 21.05
CA GLU A 246 -3.82 -14.80 22.09
C GLU A 246 -3.41 -13.65 23.00
N LYS A 247 -2.11 -13.52 23.26
CA LYS A 247 -1.56 -12.54 24.19
C LYS A 247 -0.12 -12.20 23.87
N ILE A 248 0.27 -10.95 24.08
CA ILE A 248 1.67 -10.51 24.13
C ILE A 248 2.13 -10.56 25.59
N ILE A 249 3.22 -11.29 25.84
CA ILE A 249 3.83 -11.40 27.16
C ILE A 249 4.69 -10.16 27.38
N VAL A 250 4.47 -9.48 28.50
CA VAL A 250 5.21 -8.27 28.87
C VAL A 250 5.74 -8.42 30.29
N GLU A 251 7.06 -8.27 30.43
CA GLU A 251 7.77 -8.32 31.71
C GLU A 251 8.61 -7.05 31.84
N ASN A 252 8.57 -6.39 33.00
CA ASN A 252 9.32 -5.15 33.26
C ASN A 252 9.14 -4.09 32.15
N LYS A 253 7.90 -3.93 31.67
CA LYS A 253 7.51 -3.02 30.56
C LYS A 253 8.18 -3.33 29.20
N LYS A 254 8.67 -4.56 29.00
CA LYS A 254 9.23 -5.03 27.72
C LYS A 254 8.44 -6.23 27.21
N ALA A 255 8.04 -6.19 25.94
CA ALA A 255 7.44 -7.35 25.29
C ALA A 255 8.50 -8.44 25.09
N CYS A 256 8.25 -9.64 25.59
CA CYS A 256 9.23 -10.73 25.66
C CYS A 256 8.72 -12.07 25.09
N GLY A 257 7.54 -12.07 24.48
CA GLY A 257 6.98 -13.25 23.85
C GLY A 257 5.50 -13.13 23.52
N VAL A 258 4.92 -14.22 23.05
CA VAL A 258 3.48 -14.35 22.78
C VAL A 258 2.95 -15.68 23.29
N ILE A 259 1.63 -15.76 23.51
CA ILE A 259 0.91 -17.00 23.78
C ILE A 259 0.11 -17.40 22.55
N ILE A 260 0.22 -18.67 22.15
CA ILE A 260 -0.50 -19.26 21.01
C ILE A 260 -0.97 -20.65 21.44
N ASN A 261 -2.27 -20.92 21.39
CA ASN A 261 -2.86 -22.18 21.86
C ASN A 261 -2.43 -22.53 23.31
N GLY A 262 -2.34 -21.52 24.18
CA GLY A 262 -1.85 -21.69 25.56
C GLY A 262 -0.35 -21.96 25.72
N ILE A 263 0.44 -22.01 24.64
CA ILE A 263 1.89 -22.23 24.67
C ILE A 263 2.63 -20.90 24.58
N GLU A 264 3.64 -20.71 25.43
CA GLU A 264 4.51 -19.52 25.38
C GLU A 264 5.62 -19.65 24.31
N TYR A 265 5.74 -18.61 23.49
CA TYR A 265 6.84 -18.43 22.54
C TYR A 265 7.62 -17.17 22.94
N ARG A 266 8.83 -17.35 23.47
CA ARG A 266 9.71 -16.25 23.90
C ARG A 266 10.50 -15.64 22.74
N SER A 267 10.79 -14.35 22.86
CA SER A 267 11.55 -13.55 21.89
C SER A 267 12.02 -12.22 22.48
N GLU A 268 13.04 -11.64 21.87
CA GLU A 268 13.68 -10.40 22.27
C GLU A 268 12.90 -9.16 21.81
N ALA A 269 12.12 -9.31 20.74
CA ALA A 269 11.21 -8.28 20.26
C ALA A 269 9.97 -8.88 19.60
N ILE A 270 8.87 -8.12 19.64
CA ILE A 270 7.62 -8.40 18.94
C ILE A 270 7.38 -7.29 17.92
N LEU A 271 7.10 -7.66 16.67
CA LEU A 271 6.61 -6.76 15.64
C LEU A 271 5.18 -7.15 15.28
N SER A 272 4.21 -6.29 15.58
CA SER A 272 2.82 -6.53 15.17
C SER A 272 2.53 -5.84 13.84
N GLY A 273 2.20 -6.63 12.81
CA GLY A 273 1.58 -6.12 11.59
C GLY A 273 0.06 -6.32 11.59
N ALA A 274 -0.52 -6.70 12.72
CA ALA A 274 -1.96 -6.73 12.89
C ALA A 274 -2.54 -5.32 13.01
N ASP A 275 -3.88 -5.23 12.97
CA ASP A 275 -4.57 -3.98 13.25
C ASP A 275 -4.14 -3.40 14.61
N TYR A 276 -4.04 -2.08 14.71
CA TYR A 276 -3.54 -1.45 15.93
C TYR A 276 -4.46 -1.69 17.12
N HIS A 277 -5.78 -1.56 16.93
CA HIS A 277 -6.73 -1.87 18.00
C HIS A 277 -6.63 -3.34 18.39
N HIS A 278 -6.53 -4.25 17.42
CA HIS A 278 -6.33 -5.67 17.73
C HIS A 278 -5.04 -5.93 18.51
N THR A 279 -3.93 -5.28 18.16
CA THR A 279 -2.66 -5.44 18.88
C THR A 279 -2.78 -5.00 20.34
N GLU A 280 -3.50 -3.90 20.60
CA GLU A 280 -3.78 -3.43 21.96
C GLU A 280 -4.62 -4.44 22.74
N THR A 281 -5.55 -5.15 22.10
CA THR A 281 -6.34 -6.17 22.80
C THR A 281 -5.52 -7.40 23.22
N LEU A 282 -4.38 -7.66 22.57
CA LEU A 282 -3.42 -8.70 22.97
C LEU A 282 -2.59 -8.31 24.21
N LEU A 283 -2.66 -7.06 24.66
CA LEU A 283 -2.01 -6.57 25.88
C LEU A 283 -2.99 -6.55 27.05
N ASN A 284 -2.46 -6.70 28.26
CA ASN A 284 -3.20 -6.43 29.49
C ASN A 284 -3.71 -4.98 29.47
N SER A 285 -4.92 -4.75 29.99
CA SER A 285 -5.59 -3.44 29.96
C SER A 285 -4.75 -2.29 30.54
N SER A 286 -3.93 -2.57 31.57
CA SER A 286 -3.03 -1.59 32.20
C SER A 286 -1.84 -1.15 31.34
N LEU A 287 -1.56 -1.88 30.25
CA LEU A 287 -0.44 -1.62 29.33
C LEU A 287 -0.88 -1.03 27.98
N ARG A 288 -2.20 -0.88 27.78
CA ARG A 288 -2.78 -0.31 26.56
C ARG A 288 -2.58 1.20 26.53
N ALA A 289 -2.23 1.73 25.35
CA ALA A 289 -2.12 3.16 25.13
C ALA A 289 -3.49 3.83 25.04
N TYR A 290 -4.51 3.11 24.56
CA TYR A 290 -5.84 3.67 24.31
C TYR A 290 -6.95 2.82 24.95
N SER A 291 -8.00 3.49 25.43
CA SER A 291 -9.19 2.84 26.00
C SER A 291 -10.17 2.40 24.90
N GLU A 292 -11.05 1.44 25.21
CA GLU A 292 -12.14 1.05 24.29
C GLU A 292 -13.05 2.24 23.92
N LYS A 293 -13.24 3.21 24.84
CA LYS A 293 -13.98 4.44 24.54
C LYS A 293 -13.30 5.30 23.48
N TYR A 294 -11.95 5.30 23.41
CA TYR A 294 -11.23 5.96 22.33
C TYR A 294 -11.49 5.26 21.00
N TRP A 295 -11.33 3.94 20.96
CA TRP A 295 -11.50 3.14 19.75
C TRP A 295 -12.93 3.22 19.20
N ASN A 296 -13.95 3.16 20.05
CA ASN A 296 -15.36 3.28 19.65
C ASN A 296 -15.73 4.63 19.02
N LYS A 297 -14.91 5.68 19.22
CA LYS A 297 -15.09 7.00 18.59
C LYS A 297 -14.36 7.12 17.26
N LYS A 298 -13.53 6.15 16.89
CA LYS A 298 -12.78 6.18 15.63
C LYS A 298 -13.59 5.44 14.57
N THR A 299 -13.65 6.05 13.40
CA THR A 299 -14.07 5.36 12.17
C THR A 299 -12.80 4.91 11.48
N PHE A 300 -12.53 3.60 11.50
CA PHE A 300 -11.50 3.02 10.67
C PHE A 300 -12.08 2.84 9.27
N ALA A 301 -11.40 3.42 8.27
CA ALA A 301 -11.70 3.20 6.86
C ALA A 301 -11.08 1.88 6.38
#